data_AF-A0A0N4WPZ1-F1
#
_entry.id   AF-A0A0N4WPZ1-F1
#
_cell.length_a   1.000
_cell.length_b   1.000
_cell.length_c   1.000
_cell.angle_alpha   90.00
_cell.angle_beta   90.00
_cell.angle_gamma   90.00
#
_symmetry.space_group_name_H-M   'P 1'
#
loop_
_entity.id
_entity.type
_entity.pdbx_description
1 polymer ?
#
loop_
_entity_poly.entity_id
_entity_poly.type
_entity_poly.pdbx_seq_one_letter_code
_entity_poly.pdbx_strand_id
1 'polypeptide(L)'
;MLLSSVRWVARKREDRRPLYRRILTNRRLDIIHKTFVRSILGFILFSTSYCIVNTGIYYKFVRPLRQEERELLERELIEADRAGFKVNLK
;
A
#
# COMPACT_ATOMS: atom_id res chain seq x y z
N MET A 1 -13.96 4.84 47.01
CA MET A 1 -12.69 4.37 46.40
C MET A 1 -12.36 4.99 45.05
N LEU A 2 -13.33 5.44 44.23
CA LEU A 2 -13.05 6.07 42.91
C LEU A 2 -12.40 7.47 42.98
N LEU A 3 -12.59 8.22 44.07
CA LEU A 3 -12.07 9.58 44.24
C LEU A 3 -10.54 9.66 44.45
N SER A 4 -9.90 8.60 44.95
CA SER A 4 -8.44 8.58 45.12
C SER A 4 -7.70 8.45 43.80
N SER A 5 -8.25 7.69 42.85
CA SER A 5 -7.68 7.52 41.51
C SER A 5 -7.71 8.82 40.71
N VAL A 6 -8.79 9.60 40.85
CA VAL A 6 -8.92 10.94 40.21
C VAL A 6 -7.90 11.93 40.81
N ARG A 7 -7.66 11.88 42.13
CA ARG A 7 -6.62 12.69 42.80
C ARG A 7 -5.20 12.38 42.33
N TRP A 8 -4.93 11.16 41.87
CA TRP A 8 -3.64 10.79 41.29
C TRP A 8 -3.42 11.40 39.90
N VAL A 9 -4.47 11.47 39.08
CA VAL A 9 -4.43 12.12 37.75
C VAL A 9 -4.35 13.64 37.87
N ALA A 10 -5.02 14.22 38.87
CA ALA A 10 -5.05 15.66 39.13
C ALA A 10 -3.81 16.19 39.87
N ARG A 11 -2.85 15.34 40.26
CA ARG A 11 -1.57 15.81 40.82
C ARG A 11 -0.77 16.49 39.70
N LYS A 12 -0.72 17.81 39.75
CA LYS A 12 0.11 18.67 38.89
C LYS A 12 1.57 18.19 39.02
N ARG A 13 2.07 17.51 37.98
CA ARG A 13 3.46 17.04 37.93
C ARG A 13 4.38 18.25 37.95
N GLU A 14 5.23 18.34 38.96
CA GLU A 14 6.13 19.46 39.28
C GLU A 14 7.35 19.54 38.34
N ASP A 15 7.25 18.98 37.14
CA ASP A 15 8.35 18.92 36.20
C ASP A 15 8.27 20.06 35.19
N ARG A 16 8.97 21.15 35.49
CA ARG A 16 9.24 22.30 34.61
C ARG A 16 10.03 21.97 33.32
N ARG A 17 10.28 20.69 33.00
CA ARG A 17 11.09 20.30 31.84
C ARG A 17 10.18 20.11 30.61
N PRO A 18 10.51 20.69 29.45
CA PRO A 18 9.64 20.66 28.29
C PRO A 18 9.44 19.24 27.75
N LEU A 19 8.22 18.94 27.32
CA LEU A 19 7.75 17.58 26.96
C LEU A 19 8.62 16.88 25.90
N TYR A 20 9.19 17.64 24.97
CA TYR A 20 10.09 17.10 23.94
C TYR A 20 11.30 16.38 24.55
N ARG A 21 11.85 16.87 25.67
CA ARG A 21 13.00 16.25 26.34
C ARG A 21 12.64 14.94 27.07
N ARG A 22 11.36 14.71 27.34
CA ARG A 22 10.85 13.55 28.08
C ARG A 22 10.44 12.40 27.18
N ILE A 23 9.90 12.72 26.00
CA ILE A 23 9.41 11.74 25.01
C ILE A 23 10.53 11.41 24.00
N LEU A 24 11.31 12.41 23.57
CA LEU A 24 12.46 12.27 22.68
C LEU A 24 13.78 12.35 23.47
N THR A 25 13.95 11.49 24.47
CA THR A 25 15.32 11.20 24.95
C THR A 25 16.14 10.62 23.80
N ASN A 26 17.38 11.08 23.59
CA ASN A 26 18.27 10.62 22.50
C ASN A 26 18.26 9.09 22.33
N ARG A 27 18.28 8.35 23.44
CA ARG A 27 18.24 6.88 23.45
C ARG A 27 16.97 6.27 22.81
N ARG A 28 15.79 6.90 22.99
CA ARG A 28 14.53 6.45 22.37
C ARG A 28 14.51 6.80 20.89
N LEU A 29 15.06 7.95 20.52
CA LEU A 29 15.18 8.37 19.12
C LEU A 29 16.10 7.43 18.34
N ASP A 30 17.22 7.01 18.91
CA ASP A 30 18.16 6.07 18.30
C ASP A 30 17.53 4.68 18.09
N ILE A 31 16.75 4.20 19.06
CA ILE A 31 16.04 2.91 18.94
C ILE A 31 15.03 2.99 17.80
N ILE A 32 14.21 4.04 17.75
CA ILE A 32 13.22 4.25 16.68
C ILE A 32 13.92 4.32 15.34
N HIS A 33 14.98 5.13 15.22
CA HIS A 33 15.74 5.28 13.99
C HIS A 33 16.32 3.94 13.51
N LYS A 34 16.97 3.18 14.39
CA LYS A 34 17.52 1.86 14.06
C LYS A 34 16.44 0.87 13.61
N THR A 35 15.30 0.83 14.30
CA THR A 35 14.17 -0.03 13.91
C THR A 35 13.58 0.39 12.58
N PHE A 36 13.47 1.69 12.33
CA PHE A 36 12.89 2.26 11.12
C PHE A 36 13.76 1.98 9.90
N VAL A 37 15.08 2.17 10.01
CA VAL A 37 16.03 1.83 8.94
C VAL A 37 15.98 0.33 8.63
N ARG A 38 15.93 -0.53 9.66
CA ARG A 38 15.80 -1.98 9.47
C ARG A 38 14.50 -2.36 8.78
N SER A 39 13.38 -1.71 9.14
CA SER A 39 12.09 -1.95 8.48
C SER A 39 12.07 -1.46 7.04
N ILE A 40 12.68 -0.31 6.74
CA ILE A 40 12.77 0.21 5.36
C ILE A 40 13.56 -0.76 4.49
N LEU A 41 14.72 -1.22 4.96
CA LEU A 41 15.53 -2.18 4.20
C LEU A 41 14.77 -3.48 3.93
N GLY A 42 14.09 -4.03 4.95
CA GLY A 42 13.25 -5.21 4.76
C GLY A 42 12.08 -4.96 3.80
N PHE A 43 11.44 -3.80 3.90
CA PHE A 43 10.33 -3.42 3.03
C PHE A 43 10.76 -3.24 1.58
N ILE A 44 11.91 -2.62 1.33
CA ILE A 44 12.45 -2.46 -0.03
C ILE A 44 12.69 -3.83 -0.66
N LEU A 45 13.34 -4.75 0.06
CA LEU A 45 13.59 -6.11 -0.44
C LEU A 45 12.30 -6.90 -0.71
N PHE A 46 11.31 -6.77 0.18
CA PHE A 46 10.00 -7.39 -0.01
C PHE A 46 9.27 -6.78 -1.22
N SER A 47 9.25 -5.46 -1.32
CA SER A 47 8.57 -4.73 -2.39
C SER A 47 9.20 -5.01 -3.75
N THR A 48 10.52 -5.07 -3.86
CA THR A 48 11.20 -5.38 -5.13
C THR A 48 10.93 -6.82 -5.54
N SER A 49 11.02 -7.77 -4.62
CA SER A 49 10.67 -9.18 -4.88
C SER A 49 9.22 -9.32 -5.36
N TYR A 50 8.26 -8.71 -4.66
CA TYR A 50 6.85 -8.73 -5.03
C TYR A 50 6.61 -8.15 -6.43
N CYS A 51 7.25 -7.02 -6.74
CA CYS A 51 7.11 -6.37 -8.04
C CYS A 51 7.67 -7.25 -9.17
N ILE A 52 8.85 -7.85 -8.98
CA ILE A 52 9.48 -8.74 -9.97
C ILE A 52 8.62 -9.98 -10.21
N VAL A 53 8.15 -10.64 -9.15
CA VAL A 53 7.33 -11.84 -9.26
C VAL A 53 6.02 -11.54 -9.97
N ASN A 54 5.33 -10.47 -9.59
CA ASN A 54 4.09 -10.08 -10.26
C ASN A 54 4.30 -9.66 -11.71
N THR A 55 5.41 -8.99 -12.01
CA THR A 55 5.77 -8.67 -13.39
C THR A 55 5.98 -9.95 -14.20
N GLY A 56 6.70 -10.93 -13.66
CA GLY A 56 6.89 -12.23 -14.28
C GLY A 56 5.58 -12.98 -14.53
N ILE A 57 4.68 -13.01 -13.53
CA ILE A 57 3.35 -13.61 -13.65
C ILE A 57 2.51 -12.87 -14.70
N TYR A 58 2.53 -11.54 -14.68
CA TYR A 58 1.78 -10.71 -15.62
C TYR A 58 2.21 -11.00 -17.06
N TYR A 59 3.50 -10.99 -17.34
CA TYR A 59 4.00 -11.24 -18.69
C TYR A 59 3.76 -12.68 -19.15
N LYS A 60 3.91 -13.67 -18.26
CA LYS A 60 3.78 -15.08 -18.62
C LYS A 60 2.33 -15.55 -18.75
N PHE A 61 1.42 -15.04 -17.92
CA PHE A 61 0.05 -15.56 -17.83
C PHE A 61 -1.01 -14.53 -18.22
N VAL A 62 -0.92 -13.29 -17.73
CA VAL A 62 -1.98 -12.29 -17.94
C VAL A 62 -1.92 -11.69 -19.33
N ARG A 63 -0.72 -11.37 -19.83
CA ARG A 63 -0.51 -10.80 -21.16
C ARG A 63 -1.04 -11.69 -22.29
N PRO A 64 -0.73 -13.01 -22.36
CA PRO A 64 -1.24 -13.85 -23.44
C PRO A 64 -2.76 -14.00 -23.40
N LEU A 65 -3.36 -14.18 -22.21
CA LEU A 65 -4.82 -14.24 -22.06
C LEU A 65 -5.51 -12.98 -22.62
N ARG A 66 -4.95 -11.80 -22.30
CA ARG A 66 -5.45 -10.52 -22.85
C ARG A 66 -5.26 -10.37 -24.34
N GLN A 67 -4.28 -11.04 -24.94
CA GLN A 67 -4.07 -11.02 -26.39
C GLN A 67 -5.10 -11.89 -27.09
N GLU A 68 -5.35 -13.09 -26.56
CA GLU A 68 -6.40 -13.99 -27.08
C GLU A 68 -7.78 -13.33 -27.03
N GLU A 69 -8.13 -12.69 -25.91
CA GLU A 69 -9.37 -11.92 -25.78
C GLU A 69 -9.49 -10.79 -26.81
N ARG A 70 -8.38 -10.08 -27.09
CA ARG A 70 -8.35 -9.01 -28.09
C ARG A 70 -8.51 -9.54 -29.50
N GLU A 71 -7.85 -10.65 -29.83
CA GLU A 71 -7.95 -11.27 -31.15
C GLU A 71 -9.36 -11.79 -31.43
N LEU A 72 -10.04 -12.33 -30.41
CA LEU A 72 -11.45 -12.72 -30.51
C LEU A 72 -12.35 -11.50 -30.78
N LEU A 73 -12.17 -10.42 -30.01
CA LEU A 73 -12.92 -9.18 -30.21
C LEU A 73 -12.69 -8.59 -31.61
N GLU A 74 -11.45 -8.58 -32.11
CA GLU A 74 -11.13 -8.09 -33.45
C GLU A 74 -11.82 -8.93 -34.54
N ARG A 75 -11.90 -10.25 -34.37
CA ARG A 75 -12.64 -11.14 -35.30
C ARG A 75 -14.13 -10.86 -35.26
N GLU A 76 -14.72 -10.72 -34.07
CA GLU A 76 -16.13 -10.38 -33.91
C GLU A 76 -16.47 -9.04 -34.56
N LEU A 77 -15.61 -8.02 -34.41
CA LEU A 77 -15.78 -6.72 -35.05
C LEU A 77 -15.72 -6.82 -36.58
N ILE A 78 -14.74 -7.57 -37.12
CA ILE A 78 -14.61 -7.78 -38.57
C ILE A 78 -15.81 -8.57 -39.12
N GLU A 79 -16.27 -9.60 -38.42
CA GLU A 79 -17.46 -10.36 -38.81
C GLU A 79 -18.71 -9.50 -38.80
N ALA A 80 -18.85 -8.62 -37.81
CA ALA A 80 -19.99 -7.74 -37.71
C ALA A 80 -19.97 -6.61 -38.77
N ASP A 81 -18.78 -6.09 -39.11
CA ASP A 81 -18.59 -5.18 -40.26
C ASP A 81 -18.86 -5.90 -41.59
N ARG A 82 -18.37 -7.13 -41.77
CA ARG A 82 -18.62 -7.96 -42.98
C ARG A 82 -20.06 -8.40 -43.12
N ALA A 83 -20.74 -8.67 -42.01
CA ALA A 83 -22.17 -8.93 -41.96
C ALA A 83 -22.98 -7.70 -42.37
N GLY A 84 -22.31 -6.55 -42.61
CA GLY A 84 -22.91 -5.36 -43.16
C GLY A 84 -23.93 -4.86 -42.17
N PHE A 85 -23.47 -4.30 -41.06
CA PHE A 85 -24.32 -3.60 -40.10
C PHE A 85 -25.20 -2.57 -40.84
N LYS A 86 -26.42 -3.01 -41.20
CA LYS A 86 -27.60 -2.16 -41.30
C LYS A 86 -27.90 -1.68 -39.88
N VAL A 87 -27.07 -0.81 -39.30
CA VAL A 87 -27.47 -0.07 -38.10
C VAL A 87 -28.54 0.89 -38.56
N ASN A 88 -29.79 0.46 -38.48
CA ASN A 88 -30.94 1.33 -38.68
C ASN A 88 -31.05 2.18 -37.41
N LEU A 89 -30.28 3.26 -37.35
CA LEU A 89 -30.48 4.34 -36.39
C LEU A 89 -31.82 4.98 -36.74
N LYS A 90 -32.83 4.70 -35.92
CA LYS A 90 -34.13 5.34 -35.94
C LYS A 90 -34.25 6.26 -34.74
#